data_AF-A0A929YLE9-F1
#
_entry.id   AF-A0A929YLE9-F1
#
_cell.length_a   1.000
_cell.length_b   1.000
_cell.length_c   1.000
_cell.angle_alpha   90.00
_cell.angle_beta   90.00
_cell.angle_gamma   90.00
#
_symmetry.space_group_name_H-M   'P 1'
#
loop_
_entity.id
_entity.type
_entity.pdbx_description
1 polymer ?
#
loop_
_entity_poly.entity_id
_entity_poly.type
_entity_poly.pdbx_seq_one_letter_code
_entity_poly.pdbx_strand_id
1 'polypeptide(L)'
;DDDGRSQLIVTPGSIATRIFKRTLIEEDEVRFRECEMMEDLDFLRLLLAKASSCAGVKEVLYLYLDHKSSVSYRPYDCIFSDYENVIQATYNRLSPLPNYEGLRAGAEFAMLELADRCLYDLDQMYKGRHLSTATKEQYEARLHDLLDRVIQIPPRKNPFILEKLGDEMKTWLFRFYEDV
;
A
#
# COMPACT_ATOMS: atom_id res chain seq x y z
N ASP A 1 20.05 -6.74 -3.54
CA ASP A 1 20.32 -5.40 -2.96
C ASP A 1 18.98 -4.80 -2.51
N ASP A 2 19.00 -3.61 -1.91
CA ASP A 2 17.77 -2.94 -1.47
C ASP A 2 17.00 -2.30 -2.64
N ASP A 3 17.66 -2.01 -3.76
CA ASP A 3 17.01 -1.56 -5.00
C ASP A 3 16.05 -2.63 -5.54
N GLY A 4 16.52 -3.88 -5.64
CA GLY A 4 15.68 -5.01 -6.04
C GLY A 4 14.52 -5.26 -5.07
N ARG A 5 14.73 -5.07 -3.76
CA ARG A 5 13.66 -5.16 -2.76
C ARG A 5 12.65 -4.03 -2.90
N SER A 6 13.10 -2.81 -3.14
CA SER A 6 12.22 -1.66 -3.38
C SER A 6 11.31 -1.90 -4.58
N GLN A 7 11.84 -2.42 -5.69
CA GLN A 7 11.04 -2.79 -6.86
C GLN A 7 9.95 -3.84 -6.53
N LEU A 8 10.27 -4.82 -5.68
CA LEU A 8 9.31 -5.84 -5.25
C LEU A 8 8.26 -5.27 -4.28
N ILE A 9 8.65 -4.39 -3.35
CA ILE A 9 7.73 -3.73 -2.40
C ILE A 9 6.72 -2.86 -3.14
N VAL A 10 7.19 -2.18 -4.19
CA VAL A 10 6.38 -1.32 -5.06
C VAL A 10 5.32 -2.10 -5.81
N THR A 11 5.62 -3.33 -6.25
CA THR A 11 4.67 -4.18 -6.99
C THR A 11 4.57 -5.56 -6.33
N PRO A 12 3.97 -5.66 -5.14
CA PRO A 12 4.05 -6.87 -4.34
C PRO A 12 3.22 -8.01 -4.95
N GLY A 13 2.23 -7.72 -5.81
CA GLY A 13 1.34 -8.74 -6.37
C GLY A 13 0.46 -9.37 -5.30
N SER A 14 0.04 -10.62 -5.50
CA SER A 14 -0.78 -11.35 -4.51
C SER A 14 0.06 -12.33 -3.72
N ILE A 15 -0.21 -12.47 -2.43
CA ILE A 15 0.43 -13.49 -1.59
C ILE A 15 0.23 -14.91 -2.16
N ALA A 16 -0.92 -15.19 -2.76
CA ALA A 16 -1.25 -16.50 -3.32
C ALA A 16 -0.41 -16.85 -4.56
N THR A 17 0.30 -15.88 -5.14
CA THR A 17 1.21 -16.07 -6.29
C THR A 17 2.65 -16.36 -5.88
N ARG A 18 2.93 -16.54 -4.58
CA ARG A 18 4.31 -16.61 -4.06
C ARG A 18 4.51 -17.79 -3.10
N ILE A 19 5.73 -18.30 -3.09
CA ILE A 19 6.19 -19.32 -2.15
C ILE A 19 7.26 -18.70 -1.26
N PHE A 20 7.07 -18.76 0.05
CA PHE A 20 8.00 -18.20 1.03
C PHE A 20 8.76 -19.30 1.76
N LYS A 21 10.04 -19.05 2.04
CA LYS A 21 10.79 -19.88 2.97
C LYS A 21 10.16 -19.72 4.35
N ARG A 22 9.78 -20.83 4.97
CA ARG A 22 9.14 -20.88 6.30
C ARG A 22 9.87 -20.03 7.34
N THR A 23 11.20 -20.08 7.37
CA THR A 23 12.02 -19.33 8.34
C THR A 23 11.79 -17.82 8.29
N LEU A 24 11.46 -17.26 7.11
CA LEU A 24 11.18 -15.83 6.95
C LEU A 24 9.93 -15.38 7.73
N ILE A 25 9.02 -16.32 7.98
CA ILE A 25 7.75 -16.12 8.70
C ILE A 25 7.91 -16.48 10.18
N GLU A 26 8.63 -17.55 10.50
CA GLU A 26 8.73 -18.08 11.86
C GLU A 26 9.73 -17.31 12.74
N GLU A 27 10.89 -16.89 12.21
CA GLU A 27 11.98 -16.29 13.02
C GLU A 27 11.58 -14.97 13.70
N ASP A 28 10.61 -14.23 13.14
CA ASP A 28 10.10 -12.96 13.68
C ASP A 28 8.58 -12.99 13.93
N GLU A 29 8.00 -14.19 14.04
CA GLU A 29 6.57 -14.40 14.27
C GLU A 29 5.67 -13.53 13.38
N VAL A 30 5.99 -13.44 12.08
CA VAL A 30 5.24 -12.60 11.15
C VAL A 30 3.82 -13.16 11.00
N ARG A 31 2.81 -12.33 11.25
CA ARG A 31 1.38 -12.68 11.14
C ARG A 31 0.63 -11.63 10.34
N PHE A 32 -0.49 -12.02 9.74
CA PHE A 32 -1.46 -11.06 9.25
C PHE A 32 -1.97 -10.21 10.41
N ARG A 33 -2.33 -8.97 10.10
CA ARG A 33 -3.13 -8.17 11.05
C ARG A 33 -4.55 -8.72 11.07
N GLU A 34 -5.19 -8.59 12.22
CA GLU A 34 -6.62 -8.90 12.37
C GLU A 34 -7.44 -7.75 11.78
N CYS A 35 -7.68 -7.79 10.47
CA CYS A 35 -8.58 -6.91 9.75
C CYS A 35 -9.20 -7.65 8.55
N GLU A 36 -10.24 -7.08 7.97
CA GLU A 36 -11.01 -7.74 6.90
C GLU A 36 -10.39 -7.58 5.51
N MET A 37 -9.58 -6.54 5.30
CA MET A 37 -9.05 -6.18 3.98
C MET A 37 -7.59 -5.73 4.08
N MET A 38 -6.83 -6.01 3.02
CA MET A 38 -5.46 -5.52 2.80
C MET A 38 -4.44 -5.88 3.90
N GLU A 39 -4.75 -6.91 4.70
CA GLU A 39 -3.85 -7.51 5.68
C GLU A 39 -2.66 -8.22 5.02
N ASP A 40 -2.86 -8.66 3.77
CA ASP A 40 -1.87 -9.35 2.98
C ASP A 40 -0.81 -8.41 2.39
N LEU A 41 -1.16 -7.15 2.10
CA LEU A 41 -0.26 -6.20 1.45
C LEU A 41 0.97 -5.86 2.27
N ASP A 42 0.81 -5.44 3.53
CA ASP A 42 1.95 -5.10 4.38
C ASP A 42 2.66 -6.35 4.91
N PHE A 43 1.95 -7.46 5.09
CA PHE A 43 2.55 -8.77 5.35
C PHE A 43 3.51 -9.12 4.23
N LEU A 44 3.05 -9.02 2.99
CA LEU A 44 3.83 -9.33 1.81
C LEU A 44 5.02 -8.38 1.64
N ARG A 45 4.81 -7.07 1.82
CA ARG A 45 5.89 -6.08 1.77
C ARG A 45 6.95 -6.34 2.83
N LEU A 46 6.57 -6.74 4.05
CA LEU A 46 7.52 -7.11 5.10
C LEU A 46 8.35 -8.34 4.72
N LEU A 47 7.72 -9.39 4.17
CA LEU A 47 8.47 -10.56 3.69
C LEU A 47 9.44 -10.20 2.56
N LEU A 48 9.02 -9.36 1.60
CA LEU A 48 9.86 -8.92 0.49
C LEU A 48 11.03 -8.05 0.98
N ALA A 49 10.80 -7.19 1.98
CA ALA A 49 11.83 -6.37 2.60
C ALA A 49 12.91 -7.20 3.33
N LYS A 50 12.52 -8.34 3.89
CA LYS A 50 13.42 -9.25 4.63
C LYS A 50 14.09 -10.30 3.75
N ALA A 51 13.55 -10.59 2.57
CA ALA A 51 14.05 -11.64 1.70
C ALA A 51 15.51 -11.37 1.29
N SER A 52 16.39 -12.35 1.47
CA SER A 52 17.79 -12.28 1.02
C SER A 52 17.94 -12.56 -0.47
N SER A 53 17.02 -13.34 -1.05
CA SER A 53 16.94 -13.64 -2.47
C SER A 53 15.50 -13.91 -2.89
N CYS A 54 15.23 -13.76 -4.18
CA CYS A 54 13.97 -14.13 -4.81
C CYS A 54 14.26 -14.69 -6.20
N ALA A 55 13.39 -15.58 -6.69
CA ALA A 55 13.43 -16.08 -8.05
C ALA A 55 12.00 -16.15 -8.59
N GLY A 56 11.86 -15.95 -9.90
CA GLY A 56 10.60 -16.14 -10.62
C GLY A 56 10.53 -17.52 -11.25
N VAL A 57 9.32 -18.06 -11.33
CA VAL A 57 8.98 -19.21 -12.19
C VAL A 57 8.11 -18.68 -13.33
N LYS A 58 8.18 -19.31 -14.50
CA LYS A 58 7.38 -18.86 -15.68
C LYS A 58 5.96 -19.42 -15.64
N GLU A 59 5.77 -20.45 -14.85
CA GLU A 59 4.54 -21.19 -14.69
C GLU A 59 3.52 -20.36 -13.90
N VAL A 60 2.28 -20.33 -14.40
CA VAL A 60 1.14 -19.76 -13.67
C VAL A 60 0.72 -20.77 -12.61
N LEU A 61 1.10 -20.50 -11.36
CA LEU A 61 0.81 -21.38 -10.22
C LEU A 61 -0.46 -21.01 -9.46
N TYR A 62 -1.21 -20.02 -9.94
CA TYR A 62 -2.34 -19.43 -9.23
C TYR A 62 -3.51 -19.14 -10.17
N LEU A 63 -4.72 -19.42 -9.69
CA LEU A 63 -5.97 -19.06 -10.34
C LEU A 63 -6.76 -18.13 -9.40
N TYR A 64 -7.03 -16.91 -9.85
CA TYR A 64 -7.93 -16.00 -9.15
C TYR A 64 -9.38 -16.39 -9.43
N LEU A 65 -10.16 -16.58 -8.38
CA LEU A 65 -11.59 -16.88 -8.47
C LEU A 65 -12.38 -15.78 -7.74
N ASP A 66 -13.14 -15.00 -8.51
CA ASP A 66 -14.07 -14.02 -7.96
C ASP A 66 -15.38 -14.72 -7.59
N HIS A 67 -15.80 -14.54 -6.34
CA HIS A 67 -17.05 -15.07 -5.82
C HIS A 67 -17.82 -13.96 -5.12
N LYS A 68 -19.15 -13.94 -5.30
CA LYS A 68 -20.04 -12.94 -4.66
C LYS A 68 -19.98 -12.93 -3.14
N SER A 69 -19.52 -14.02 -2.53
CA SER A 69 -19.29 -14.14 -1.09
C SER A 69 -17.90 -13.65 -0.65
N SER A 70 -17.12 -13.05 -1.55
CA SER A 70 -15.83 -12.45 -1.22
C SER A 70 -16.02 -11.29 -0.25
N VAL A 71 -15.08 -11.16 0.69
CA VAL A 71 -15.04 -10.05 1.67
C VAL A 71 -14.94 -8.68 0.98
N SER A 72 -14.47 -8.65 -0.27
CA SER A 72 -14.45 -7.44 -1.10
C SER A 72 -15.84 -6.87 -1.42
N TYR A 73 -16.92 -7.64 -1.25
CA TYR A 73 -18.30 -7.17 -1.39
C TYR A 73 -18.82 -6.62 -0.05
N ARG A 74 -18.29 -5.47 0.37
CA ARG A 74 -18.58 -4.83 1.65
C ARG A 74 -19.11 -3.40 1.49
N PRO A 75 -19.77 -2.82 2.53
CA PRO A 75 -20.25 -1.45 2.47
C PRO A 75 -19.12 -0.42 2.32
N TYR A 76 -19.45 0.73 1.72
CA TYR A 76 -18.49 1.79 1.36
C TYR A 76 -17.88 2.53 2.56
N ASP A 77 -18.55 2.54 3.72
CA ASP A 77 -18.13 3.26 4.92
C ASP A 77 -16.81 2.76 5.51
N CYS A 78 -16.41 1.53 5.17
CA CYS A 78 -15.18 0.91 5.66
C CYS A 78 -13.93 1.23 4.81
N ILE A 79 -14.12 1.71 3.57
CA ILE A 79 -13.05 1.84 2.58
C ILE A 79 -11.92 2.75 3.07
N PHE A 80 -12.28 3.90 3.65
CA PHE A 80 -11.28 4.83 4.15
C PHE A 80 -10.42 4.21 5.25
N SER A 81 -11.05 3.55 6.24
CA SER A 81 -10.32 2.91 7.34
C SER A 81 -9.44 1.77 6.84
N ASP A 82 -9.84 1.03 5.81
CA ASP A 82 -9.00 -0.02 5.23
C ASP A 82 -7.68 0.57 4.69
N TYR A 83 -7.76 1.63 3.89
CA TYR A 83 -6.57 2.33 3.35
C TYR A 83 -5.71 2.94 4.45
N GLU A 84 -6.32 3.67 5.39
CA GLU A 84 -5.62 4.30 6.51
C GLU A 84 -4.83 3.24 7.32
N ASN A 85 -5.49 2.12 7.63
CA ASN A 85 -4.89 1.02 8.38
C ASN A 85 -3.72 0.38 7.63
N VAL A 86 -3.85 0.08 6.33
CA VAL A 86 -2.77 -0.58 5.57
C VAL A 86 -1.58 0.36 5.34
N ILE A 87 -1.80 1.65 5.14
CA ILE A 87 -0.72 2.64 5.01
C ILE A 87 0.06 2.70 6.34
N GLN A 88 -0.64 2.92 7.45
CA GLN A 88 -0.02 3.01 8.77
C GLN A 88 0.74 1.72 9.13
N ALA A 89 0.16 0.57 8.82
CA ALA A 89 0.80 -0.70 9.11
C ALA A 89 2.00 -1.00 8.21
N THR A 90 1.95 -0.61 6.93
CA THR A 90 3.11 -0.70 6.03
C THR A 90 4.27 0.08 6.62
N TYR A 91 4.04 1.33 7.04
CA TYR A 91 5.07 2.13 7.72
C TYR A 91 5.57 1.45 9.01
N ASN A 92 4.66 1.03 9.89
CA ASN A 92 5.03 0.43 11.19
C ASN A 92 5.84 -0.86 11.07
N ARG A 93 5.62 -1.63 9.99
CA ARG A 93 6.35 -2.89 9.75
C ARG A 93 7.68 -2.66 9.06
N LEU A 94 7.77 -1.68 8.16
CA LEU A 94 8.97 -1.47 7.35
C LEU A 94 9.96 -0.49 7.99
N SER A 95 9.48 0.61 8.59
CA SER A 95 10.34 1.66 9.17
C SER A 95 11.30 1.17 10.26
N PRO A 96 10.99 0.15 11.08
CA PRO A 96 11.94 -0.36 12.07
C PRO A 96 13.03 -1.27 11.48
N LEU A 97 12.92 -1.67 10.21
CA LEU A 97 13.90 -2.59 9.61
C LEU A 97 15.27 -1.89 9.48
N PRO A 98 16.37 -2.61 9.75
CA PRO A 98 17.72 -2.02 9.73
C PRO A 98 18.14 -1.51 8.35
N ASN A 99 17.54 -2.03 7.28
CA ASN A 99 17.77 -1.60 5.89
C ASN A 99 16.69 -0.65 5.35
N TYR A 100 15.79 -0.11 6.19
CA TYR A 100 14.68 0.73 5.73
C TYR A 100 15.13 1.91 4.88
N GLU A 101 16.28 2.52 5.18
CA GLU A 101 16.83 3.63 4.38
C GLU A 101 17.00 3.25 2.90
N GLY A 102 17.50 2.04 2.61
CA GLY A 102 17.61 1.52 1.24
C GLY A 102 16.26 1.15 0.61
N LEU A 103 15.24 0.91 1.43
CA LEU A 103 13.88 0.55 1.00
C LEU A 103 12.93 1.73 0.90
N ARG A 104 13.32 2.88 1.48
CA ARG A 104 12.44 4.01 1.78
C ARG A 104 11.66 4.48 0.56
N ALA A 105 12.33 4.67 -0.58
CA ALA A 105 11.67 5.10 -1.81
C ALA A 105 10.56 4.14 -2.25
N GLY A 106 10.80 2.82 -2.17
CA GLY A 106 9.81 1.82 -2.53
C GLY A 106 8.68 1.70 -1.52
N ALA A 107 8.99 1.79 -0.22
CA ALA A 107 8.00 1.76 0.85
C ALA A 107 7.08 2.99 0.80
N GLU A 108 7.63 4.19 0.64
CA GLU A 108 6.86 5.43 0.53
C GLU A 108 6.02 5.46 -0.74
N PHE A 109 6.54 4.96 -1.88
CA PHE A 109 5.72 4.79 -3.07
C PHE A 109 4.52 3.89 -2.81
N ALA A 110 4.72 2.74 -2.17
CA ALA A 110 3.66 1.78 -1.90
C ALA A 110 2.56 2.34 -0.99
N MET A 111 2.90 3.28 -0.11
CA MET A 111 1.95 4.03 0.72
C MET A 111 1.25 5.14 -0.08
N LEU A 112 1.99 5.88 -0.92
CA LEU A 112 1.45 6.95 -1.76
C LEU A 112 0.50 6.42 -2.84
N GLU A 113 0.77 5.26 -3.41
CA GLU A 113 -0.14 4.57 -4.34
C GLU A 113 -1.47 4.20 -3.66
N LEU A 114 -1.41 3.70 -2.42
CA LEU A 114 -2.62 3.43 -1.64
C LEU A 114 -3.38 4.71 -1.28
N ALA A 115 -2.67 5.79 -1.01
CA ALA A 115 -3.28 7.09 -0.75
C ALA A 115 -3.98 7.66 -2.00
N ASP A 116 -3.35 7.58 -3.17
CA ASP A 116 -3.96 7.96 -4.44
C ASP A 116 -5.24 7.14 -4.71
N ARG A 117 -5.17 5.81 -4.50
CA ARG A 117 -6.33 4.95 -4.65
C ARG A 117 -7.44 5.27 -3.65
N CYS A 118 -7.09 5.57 -2.40
CA CYS A 118 -8.02 6.00 -1.36
C CYS A 118 -8.75 7.28 -1.78
N LEU A 119 -8.01 8.30 -2.20
CA LEU A 119 -8.58 9.55 -2.67
C LEU A 119 -9.54 9.28 -3.84
N TYR A 120 -9.16 8.42 -4.80
CA TYR A 120 -10.00 8.09 -5.95
C TYR A 120 -11.34 7.50 -5.50
N ASP A 121 -11.29 6.50 -4.62
CA ASP A 121 -12.51 5.87 -4.11
C ASP A 121 -13.38 6.87 -3.31
N LEU A 122 -12.77 7.79 -2.53
CA LEU A 122 -13.48 8.87 -1.83
C LEU A 122 -14.21 9.82 -2.79
N ASP A 123 -13.54 10.24 -3.88
CA ASP A 123 -14.14 11.11 -4.89
C ASP A 123 -15.31 10.43 -5.62
N GLN A 124 -15.16 9.13 -5.93
CA GLN A 124 -16.23 8.34 -6.54
C GLN A 124 -17.43 8.15 -5.60
N MET A 125 -17.18 7.90 -4.32
CA MET A 125 -18.22 7.83 -3.29
C MET A 125 -18.95 9.17 -3.13
N TYR A 126 -18.22 10.28 -3.17
CA TYR A 126 -18.80 11.62 -3.10
C TYR A 126 -19.68 11.93 -4.31
N LYS A 127 -19.18 11.68 -5.53
CA LYS A 127 -19.96 11.81 -6.78
C LYS A 127 -21.20 10.90 -6.79
N GLY A 128 -21.08 9.70 -6.24
CA GLY A 128 -22.17 8.75 -6.05
C GLY A 128 -23.15 9.10 -4.93
N ARG A 129 -22.92 10.19 -4.17
CA ARG A 129 -23.72 10.61 -3.00
C ARG A 129 -23.75 9.59 -1.87
N HIS A 130 -22.73 8.74 -1.78
CA HIS A 130 -22.49 7.82 -0.65
C HIS A 130 -21.71 8.50 0.48
N LEU A 131 -21.12 9.67 0.22
CA LEU A 131 -20.30 10.43 1.16
C LEU A 131 -20.77 11.90 1.20
N SER A 132 -20.86 12.49 2.38
CA SER A 132 -21.13 13.93 2.54
C SER A 132 -19.85 14.74 2.31
N THR A 133 -19.98 16.02 1.93
CA THR A 133 -18.82 16.93 1.80
C THR A 133 -18.00 16.99 3.08
N ALA A 134 -18.66 17.14 4.23
CA ALA A 134 -17.98 17.23 5.53
C ALA A 134 -17.23 15.92 5.88
N THR A 135 -17.79 14.75 5.55
CA THR A 135 -17.11 13.47 5.79
C THR A 135 -15.92 13.28 4.85
N LYS A 136 -16.04 13.71 3.57
CA LYS A 136 -14.92 13.69 2.63
C LYS A 136 -13.76 14.54 3.11
N GLU A 137 -14.04 15.80 3.48
CA GLU A 137 -13.02 16.71 4.01
C GLU A 137 -12.35 16.16 5.29
N GLN A 138 -13.13 15.53 6.18
CA GLN A 138 -12.58 14.86 7.37
C GLN A 138 -11.63 13.71 7.01
N TYR A 139 -11.98 12.87 6.03
CA TYR A 139 -11.14 11.77 5.59
C TYR A 139 -9.89 12.26 4.87
N GLU A 140 -10.01 13.28 4.02
CA GLU A 140 -8.87 13.91 3.36
C GLU A 140 -7.89 14.52 4.38
N ALA A 141 -8.38 15.22 5.40
CA ALA A 141 -7.54 15.76 6.48
C ALA A 141 -6.80 14.65 7.25
N ARG A 142 -7.49 13.55 7.60
CA ARG A 142 -6.86 12.41 8.28
C ARG A 142 -5.81 11.71 7.42
N LEU A 143 -6.06 11.58 6.12
CA LEU A 143 -5.09 11.01 5.19
C LEU A 143 -3.86 11.91 5.09
N HIS A 144 -4.05 13.23 4.99
CA HIS A 144 -2.94 14.18 4.99
C HIS A 144 -2.09 14.06 6.26
N ASP A 145 -2.72 14.09 7.43
CA ASP A 145 -2.04 13.92 8.73
C ASP A 145 -1.25 12.60 8.81
N LEU A 146 -1.79 11.52 8.23
CA LEU A 146 -1.11 10.23 8.17
C LEU A 146 0.12 10.30 7.27
N LEU A 147 -0.03 10.85 6.07
CA LEU A 147 1.06 10.94 5.10
C LEU A 147 2.21 11.80 5.62
N ASP A 148 1.93 12.93 6.27
CA ASP A 148 2.95 13.79 6.91
C ASP A 148 3.82 13.04 7.93
N ARG A 149 3.28 11.99 8.56
CA ARG A 149 4.04 11.16 9.52
C ARG A 149 4.88 10.07 8.85
N VAL A 150 4.46 9.55 7.70
CA VAL A 150 5.02 8.32 7.12
C VAL A 150 5.85 8.56 5.86
N ILE A 151 5.72 9.72 5.22
CA ILE A 151 6.43 10.09 3.99
C ILE A 151 7.48 11.15 4.31
N GLN A 152 8.73 10.88 3.94
CA GLN A 152 9.84 11.82 4.11
C GLN A 152 10.41 12.31 2.78
N ILE A 153 10.25 11.53 1.70
CA ILE A 153 10.66 11.92 0.36
C ILE A 153 9.49 12.70 -0.25
N PRO A 154 9.68 13.98 -0.63
CA PRO A 154 8.65 14.72 -1.35
C PRO A 154 8.17 13.90 -2.56
N PRO A 155 6.85 13.73 -2.79
CA PRO A 155 6.35 12.83 -3.82
C PRO A 155 6.97 13.03 -5.20
N ARG A 156 7.25 14.29 -5.59
CA ARG A 156 7.94 14.63 -6.86
C ARG A 156 9.36 14.10 -6.98
N LYS A 157 10.01 13.80 -5.86
CA LYS A 157 11.38 13.28 -5.77
C LYS A 157 11.41 11.76 -5.61
N ASN A 158 10.26 11.10 -5.43
CA ASN A 158 10.22 9.64 -5.37
C ASN A 158 10.36 9.05 -6.79
N PRO A 159 11.42 8.28 -7.08
CA PRO A 159 11.69 7.79 -8.44
C PRO A 159 10.57 6.86 -8.96
N PHE A 160 9.93 6.10 -8.08
CA PHE A 160 8.88 5.17 -8.46
C PHE A 160 7.59 5.89 -8.86
N ILE A 161 7.30 7.06 -8.28
CA ILE A 161 6.15 7.88 -8.69
C ILE A 161 6.32 8.33 -10.13
N LEU A 162 7.52 8.83 -10.47
CA LEU A 162 7.82 9.33 -11.81
C LEU A 162 7.74 8.22 -12.86
N GLU A 163 8.20 7.02 -12.53
CA GLU A 163 8.27 5.87 -13.43
C GLU A 163 6.92 5.14 -13.59
N LYS A 164 6.18 4.92 -12.49
CA LYS A 164 5.08 3.94 -12.46
C LYS A 164 3.68 4.54 -12.37
N LEU A 165 3.54 5.74 -11.79
CA LEU A 165 2.23 6.37 -11.68
C LEU A 165 1.82 7.03 -13.02
N GLY A 166 0.52 7.02 -13.34
CA GLY A 166 0.00 7.74 -14.51
C GLY A 166 0.05 9.26 -14.30
N ASP A 167 0.14 10.05 -15.37
CA ASP A 167 0.32 11.52 -15.25
C ASP A 167 -0.86 12.24 -14.58
N GLU A 168 -2.08 11.74 -14.76
CA GLU A 168 -3.27 12.23 -14.06
C GLU A 168 -3.17 12.00 -12.55
N MET A 169 -2.81 10.77 -12.14
CA MET A 169 -2.61 10.39 -10.74
C MET A 169 -1.48 11.21 -10.11
N LYS A 170 -0.35 11.39 -10.82
CA LYS A 170 0.76 12.26 -10.35
C LYS A 170 0.27 13.66 -10.05
N THR A 171 -0.46 14.27 -11.00
CA THR A 171 -0.93 15.64 -10.86
C THR A 171 -1.82 15.79 -9.64
N TRP A 172 -2.70 14.82 -9.43
CA TRP A 172 -3.64 14.87 -8.32
C TRP A 172 -2.97 14.64 -6.97
N LEU A 173 -2.14 13.60 -6.85
CA LEU A 173 -1.36 13.32 -5.65
C LEU A 173 -0.46 14.52 -5.29
N PHE A 174 0.18 15.16 -6.27
CA PHE A 174 1.00 16.34 -6.01
C PHE A 174 0.19 17.52 -5.50
N ARG A 175 -1.01 17.78 -6.05
CA ARG A 175 -1.88 18.83 -5.53
C ARG A 175 -2.31 18.54 -4.09
N PHE A 176 -2.74 17.31 -3.83
CA PHE A 176 -3.14 16.90 -2.49
C PHE A 176 -2.03 17.09 -1.44
N TYR A 177 -0.77 16.87 -1.83
CA TYR A 177 0.39 16.96 -0.94
C TYR A 177 1.01 18.36 -0.86
N GLU A 178 0.90 19.18 -1.91
CA GLU A 178 1.63 20.44 -2.05
C GLU A 178 0.76 21.70 -1.87
N ASP A 179 -0.57 21.59 -1.92
CA ASP A 179 -1.49 22.72 -1.76
C ASP A 179 -1.81 23.05 -0.27
N VAL A 180 -0.80 22.97 0.62
CA VAL A 180 -0.89 23.45 2.02
C VAL A 180 -0.37 24.87 2.17
#